data_AF-A0A2V3WQ26-F1
#
_entry.id   AF-A0A2V3WQ26-F1
#
_cell.length_a   1.000
_cell.length_b   1.000
_cell.length_c   1.000
_cell.angle_alpha   90.00
_cell.angle_beta   90.00
_cell.angle_gamma   90.00
#
_symmetry.space_group_name_H-M   'P 1'
#
loop_
_entity.id
_entity.type
_entity.pdbx_description
1 polymer ?
#
loop_
_entity_poly.entity_id
_entity_poly.type
_entity_poly.pdbx_seq_one_letter_code
_entity_poly.pdbx_strand_id
1 'polypeptide(L)' 'MKILVNFKSGFKQTFIVPKCMLAVEFRNMAKTIGGSIESIEFSLPPRRQSSVSGSESREGVLQLPDRH' A
#
# COMPACT_ATOMS: atom_id res chain seq x y z
N MET A 1 0.68 5.21 -11.67
CA MET A 1 0.86 4.94 -10.22
C MET A 1 2.23 4.30 -10.05
N LYS A 2 3.00 4.67 -9.02
CA LYS A 2 4.27 4.01 -8.72
C LYS A 2 4.02 2.95 -7.64
N ILE A 3 4.50 1.74 -7.88
CA ILE A 3 4.34 0.61 -6.98
C ILE A 3 5.71 -0.02 -6.77
N LEU A 4 6.16 -0.11 -5.53
CA LEU A 4 7.36 -0.85 -5.17
C LEU A 4 6.97 -2.29 -4.81
N VAL A 5 7.65 -3.27 -5.40
CA VAL A 5 7.46 -4.68 -5.12
C VAL A 5 8.73 -5.22 -4.48
N ASN A 6 8.58 -5.84 -3.31
CA ASN A 6 9.62 -6.60 -2.66
C ASN A 6 9.40 -8.09 -3.01
N PHE A 7 10.38 -8.72 -3.64
CA PHE A 7 10.34 -10.13 -3.98
C PHE A 7 11.00 -10.97 -2.90
N LYS A 8 10.54 -12.21 -2.73
CA LYS A 8 11.13 -13.18 -1.78
C LYS A 8 12.60 -13.48 -2.06
N SER A 9 13.09 -13.21 -3.27
CA SER A 9 14.51 -13.29 -3.62
C SER A 9 15.37 -12.21 -2.95
N GLY A 10 14.76 -11.22 -2.28
CA GLY A 10 15.43 -10.04 -1.75
C GLY A 10 15.53 -8.89 -2.75
N PHE A 11 15.16 -9.11 -4.02
CA PHE A 11 15.14 -8.05 -5.04
C PHE A 11 13.97 -7.08 -4.82
N LYS A 12 14.20 -5.80 -5.09
CA LYS A 12 13.20 -4.74 -4.98
C LYS A 12 13.06 -4.01 -6.31
N GLN A 13 11.84 -3.88 -6.82
CA GLN A 13 11.58 -3.23 -8.11
C GLN A 13 10.43 -2.24 -8.02
N THR A 14 10.64 -1.04 -8.55
CA THR A 14 9.56 -0.08 -8.75
C THR A 14 8.97 -0.24 -10.14
N PHE A 15 7.64 -0.34 -10.20
CA PHE A 15 6.84 -0.41 -11.42
C PHE A 15 6.04 0.88 -11.61
N ILE A 16 5.97 1.34 -12.86
CA ILE A 16 5.06 2.41 -13.27
C ILE A 16 3.84 1.75 -13.90
N VAL A 17 2.70 1.86 -13.23
CA VAL A 17 1.49 1.12 -13.55
C VAL A 17 0.37 2.07 -14.01
N PRO A 18 -0.33 1.79 -15.12
CA PRO A 18 -1.52 2.52 -15.54
C PRO A 18 -2.63 2.50 -14.47
N LYS A 19 -3.40 3.58 -14.33
CA LYS A 19 -4.47 3.66 -13.32
C LYS A 19 -5.63 2.68 -13.58
N CYS A 20 -5.82 2.26 -14.83
CA CYS A 20 -6.86 1.31 -15.24
C CYS A 20 -6.46 -0.16 -15.05
N MET A 21 -5.21 -0.44 -14.66
CA MET A 21 -4.73 -1.81 -14.51
C MET A 21 -5.34 -2.49 -13.29
N LEU A 22 -5.83 -3.72 -13.45
CA LEU A 22 -6.35 -4.50 -12.34
C LEU A 22 -5.22 -4.99 -11.43
N ALA A 23 -5.48 -5.00 -10.11
CA ALA A 23 -4.50 -5.46 -9.13
C ALA A 23 -4.07 -6.92 -9.35
N VAL A 24 -5.01 -7.77 -9.79
CA VAL A 24 -4.75 -9.18 -10.09
C VAL A 24 -3.82 -9.34 -11.31
N GLU A 25 -4.04 -8.56 -12.37
CA GLU A 25 -3.19 -8.56 -13.55
C GLU A 25 -1.79 -8.09 -13.21
N PHE A 26 -1.68 -7.00 -12.45
CA PHE A 26 -0.39 -6.47 -12.01
C PHE A 26 0.38 -7.51 -11.20
N ARG A 27 -0.28 -8.16 -10.23
CA ARG A 27 0.35 -9.18 -9.39
C ARG A 27 0.87 -10.34 -10.23
N ASN A 28 0.11 -10.80 -11.23
CA ASN A 28 0.51 -11.90 -12.08
C ASN A 28 1.73 -11.50 -12.95
N MET A 29 1.70 -10.32 -13.55
CA MET A 29 2.85 -9.82 -14.32
C MET A 29 4.10 -9.65 -13.46
N ALA A 30 3.98 -9.02 -12.29
CA ALA A 30 5.09 -8.84 -11.37
C ALA A 30 5.68 -10.19 -10.94
N LYS A 31 4.84 -11.21 -10.71
CA LYS A 31 5.30 -12.57 -10.44
C LYS A 31 6.04 -13.21 -11.60
N THR A 32 5.57 -13.03 -12.83
CA THR A 32 6.23 -13.55 -14.02
C THR A 32 7.62 -12.93 -14.23
N ILE A 33 7.79 -11.66 -13.87
CA ILE A 33 9.06 -10.93 -14.05
C ILE A 33 10.07 -11.24 -12.93
N GLY A 34 9.65 -11.15 -11.67
CA GLY A 34 10.56 -11.20 -10.51
C GLY A 34 10.35 -12.39 -9.58
N GLY A 35 9.41 -13.29 -9.90
CA GLY A 35 9.10 -14.46 -9.10
C GLY A 35 8.16 -14.17 -7.92
N SER A 36 8.32 -14.92 -6.83
CA SER A 36 7.39 -14.82 -5.69
C SER A 36 7.47 -13.46 -5.00
N ILE A 37 6.31 -12.81 -4.87
CA ILE A 37 6.16 -11.52 -4.20
C ILE A 37 6.08 -11.73 -2.68
N GLU A 38 6.85 -10.94 -1.94
CA GLU A 38 6.80 -10.83 -0.48
C GLU A 38 5.81 -9.73 -0.07
N SER A 39 6.00 -8.51 -0.56
CA SER A 39 5.13 -7.37 -0.25
C SER A 39 5.05 -6.36 -1.39
N ILE A 40 4.01 -5.52 -1.35
CA ILE A 40 3.74 -4.48 -2.35
C ILE A 40 3.46 -3.17 -1.61
N GLU A 41 4.17 -2.11 -2.00
CA GLU A 41 4.04 -0.76 -1.44
C GLU A 41 3.56 0.21 -2.52
N PHE A 42 2.51 0.97 -2.22
CA PHE A 42 1.93 1.93 -3.14
C PHE A 42 2.44 3.33 -2.81
N SER A 43 3.06 3.99 -3.79
CA SER A 43 3.41 5.40 -3.62
C SER A 43 2.14 6.24 -3.72
N LEU A 44 1.59 6.61 -2.57
CA LEU A 44 0.55 7.64 -2.53
C LEU A 44 1.19 8.97 -2.96
N PRO A 45 0.48 9.81 -3.75
CA PRO A 45 0.93 11.18 -3.93
C PRO A 45 1.07 11.84 -2.56
N PRO A 46 2.06 12.72 -2.36
CA PRO A 46 2.18 13.46 -1.11
C PRO A 46 0.86 14.18 -0.87
N ARG A 47 0.11 13.73 0.15
CA ARG A 47 -1.06 14.43 0.64
C ARG A 47 -0.53 15.81 1.03
N ARG A 48 -1.01 16.88 0.38
CA ARG A 48 -0.68 18.22 0.85
C ARG A 48 -1.09 18.26 2.31
N GLN A 49 -0.10 18.32 3.20
CA GLN A 49 -0.32 18.47 4.64
C GLN A 49 -1.00 19.83 4.81
N SER A 50 -2.32 19.83 4.97
CA SER A 50 -2.97 20.88 5.75
C SER A 50 -2.44 20.71 7.16
N SER A 51 -1.57 21.61 7.58
CA SER A 51 -1.05 21.71 8.94
C SER A 51 -2.21 21.71 9.94
N VAL A 52 -2.43 20.59 10.61
CA VAL A 52 -3.09 20.56 11.91
C VAL A 52 -2.09 19.91 12.85
N SER A 53 -1.32 20.79 13.49
CA SER A 53 -0.59 20.48 14.71
C SER A 53 -1.62 20.14 15.79
N GLY A 54 -1.53 18.96 16.38
CA GLY A 54 -2.47 18.53 17.42
C GLY A 54 -2.22 17.12 17.91
N SER A 55 -1.23 16.98 18.78
CA SER A 55 -1.22 16.16 20.01
C SER A 55 -1.82 14.74 20.00
N GLU A 56 -0.94 13.79 20.36
CA GLU A 56 -1.18 12.69 21.31
C GLU A 56 -1.99 11.44 20.90
N SER A 57 -1.25 10.32 20.79
CA SER A 57 -1.42 9.06 21.55
C SER A 57 -2.83 8.57 21.90
N ARG A 58 -3.24 7.44 21.29
CA ARG A 58 -3.57 6.13 21.95
C ARG A 58 -4.53 5.30 21.10
N GLU A 59 -4.32 3.98 21.17
CA GLU A 59 -5.23 2.91 20.74
C GLU A 59 -6.71 3.27 20.93
N GLY A 60 -7.49 3.16 19.85
CA GLY A 60 -8.94 3.25 19.87
C GLY A 60 -9.54 1.96 19.34
N VAL A 61 -9.71 0.96 20.21
CA VAL A 61 -10.62 -0.17 19.98
C VAL A 61 -12.02 0.41 19.80
N LEU A 62 -12.65 0.12 18.67
CA LEU A 62 -14.03 0.54 18.38
C LEU A 62 -14.99 -0.23 19.29
N GLN A 63 -15.40 0.38 20.39
CA GLN A 63 -16.47 -0.12 21.24
C GLN A 63 -17.81 0.44 20.71
N LEU A 64 -18.68 -0.44 20.21
CA LEU A 64 -20.03 -0.11 19.75
C LEU A 64 -20.94 0.24 20.95
N PRO A 65 -21.93 1.14 20.76
CA PRO A 65 -22.83 1.54 21.84
C PRO A 65 -23.84 0.43 22.18
N ASP A 66 -24.04 0.23 23.48
CA ASP A 66 -25.05 -0.66 24.04
C ASP A 66 -26.46 -0.08 23.81
N ARG A 67 -27.39 -0.92 23.36
CA ARG A 67 -28.80 -0.58 23.20
C ARG A 67 -29.61 -1.35 24.25
N HIS A 68 -29.93 -0.62 25.32
CA HIS A 68 -31.15 -0.61 26.16
C HIS A 68 -31.58 -1.88 26.90
#